data_AF-S8C5Z1-F1
#
_entry.id   AF-S8C5Z1-F1
#
_cell.length_a   1.000
_cell.length_b   1.000
_cell.length_c   1.000
_cell.angle_alpha   90.00
_cell.angle_beta   90.00
_cell.angle_gamma   90.00
#
_symmetry.space_group_name_H-M   'P 1'
#
loop_
_entity.id
_entity.type
_entity.pdbx_description
1 polymer ?
#
loop_
_entity_poly.entity_id
_entity_poly.type
_entity_poly.pdbx_seq_one_letter_code
_entity_poly.pdbx_strand_id
1 'polypeptide(L)'
;MQVLLLVVQVNHLQFATATTVEIPVKPDLLDYFRLNELAFTNLGYQIDKLREVRMHRCPTGDEHDVSTLVGEADLSNSLTHLIGKVTLAVDQLGQSITEMQKVPMANRLKTIMLQLKFGFKDILAAETARDTLIQYRDRVAGEPEIFGEFSNWVMIFPGTKYPPGSPKKNLLELSWRIEGAGKHDFDSDTGKLTVDTAARATITERFASMLNQAVSGIEATQEAKEWADANLKYSIAKTLGEMERWFECWKVPLKVIVYTLENKLGPFPQWERED
;
A
#
# COMPACT_ATOMS: atom_id res chain seq x y z
N MET A 1 -17.15 49.61 13.78
CA MET A 1 -16.27 48.42 13.63
C MET A 1 -16.96 47.26 14.34
N GLN A 2 -17.72 46.45 13.61
CA GLN A 2 -18.45 45.30 14.15
C GLN A 2 -17.53 44.07 14.07
N VAL A 3 -17.23 43.47 15.22
CA VAL A 3 -16.52 42.19 15.31
C VAL A 3 -17.55 41.09 15.12
N LEU A 4 -17.49 40.41 13.98
CA LEU A 4 -18.23 39.18 13.73
C LEU A 4 -17.59 38.06 14.55
N LEU A 5 -18.27 37.59 15.59
CA LEU A 5 -17.90 36.38 16.33
C LEU A 5 -18.34 35.17 15.51
N LEU A 6 -17.36 34.50 14.91
CA LEU A 6 -17.55 33.20 14.25
C LEU A 6 -17.80 32.16 15.34
N VAL A 7 -19.04 31.74 15.52
CA VAL A 7 -19.37 30.57 16.35
C VAL A 7 -18.98 29.34 15.56
N VAL A 8 -17.81 28.78 15.87
CA VAL A 8 -17.44 27.44 15.43
C VAL A 8 -18.32 26.45 16.17
N GLN A 9 -19.35 25.92 15.50
CA GLN A 9 -20.07 24.75 15.97
C GLN A 9 -19.11 23.56 15.94
N VAL A 10 -18.59 23.20 17.11
CA VAL A 10 -17.91 21.94 17.32
C VAL A 10 -19.00 20.87 17.32
N ASN A 11 -19.19 20.21 16.18
CA ASN A 11 -19.97 18.98 16.13
C ASN A 11 -19.35 18.01 17.14
N HIS A 12 -20.15 17.56 18.10
CA HIS A 12 -19.81 16.48 19.01
C HIS A 12 -19.58 15.21 18.18
N LEU A 13 -18.35 15.00 17.73
CA LEU A 13 -17.85 13.67 17.39
C LEU A 13 -17.98 12.85 18.67
N GLN A 14 -19.03 12.03 18.75
CA GLN A 14 -19.08 10.94 19.69
C GLN A 14 -17.91 10.02 19.32
N PHE A 15 -16.79 10.20 20.00
CA PHE A 15 -15.72 9.21 20.00
C PHE A 15 -16.32 7.97 20.68
N ALA A 16 -16.72 6.99 19.87
CA ALA A 16 -16.97 5.65 20.38
C ALA A 16 -15.67 5.19 21.01
N THR A 17 -15.59 5.24 22.35
CA THR A 17 -14.45 4.70 23.08
C THR A 17 -14.43 3.21 22.82
N ALA A 18 -13.31 2.70 22.29
CA ALA A 18 -13.09 1.27 22.05
C ALA A 18 -13.48 0.50 23.31
N THR A 19 -14.49 -0.35 23.18
CA THR A 19 -15.06 -1.08 24.32
C THR A 19 -14.94 -2.55 24.00
N THR A 20 -14.12 -3.25 24.78
CA THR A 20 -14.05 -4.70 24.71
C THR A 20 -15.32 -5.31 25.31
N VAL A 21 -15.94 -6.24 24.58
CA VAL A 21 -17.16 -6.94 25.00
C VAL A 21 -16.97 -8.44 24.79
N GLU A 22 -17.25 -9.24 25.81
CA GLU A 22 -17.37 -10.69 25.65
C GLU A 22 -18.75 -11.04 25.11
N ILE A 23 -18.80 -11.75 23.98
CA ILE A 23 -20.05 -12.16 23.34
C ILE A 23 -20.08 -13.69 23.28
N PRO A 24 -21.16 -14.34 23.76
CA PRO A 24 -21.30 -15.78 23.59
C PRO A 24 -21.49 -16.14 22.10
N VAL A 25 -20.85 -17.21 21.64
CA VAL A 25 -21.02 -17.78 20.29
C VAL A 25 -22.40 -18.44 20.18
N LYS A 26 -23.43 -17.60 20.07
CA LYS A 26 -24.84 -17.97 19.93
C LYS A 26 -25.24 -18.08 18.44
N PRO A 27 -26.40 -18.68 18.12
CA PRO A 27 -26.93 -18.77 16.76
C PRO A 27 -26.95 -17.42 16.01
N ASP A 28 -27.16 -16.31 16.73
CA ASP A 28 -27.24 -14.95 16.16
C ASP A 28 -25.94 -14.51 15.48
N LEU A 29 -24.78 -14.98 15.96
CA LEU A 29 -23.49 -14.74 15.30
C LEU A 29 -23.37 -15.58 14.02
N LEU A 30 -23.82 -16.84 14.04
CA LEU A 30 -23.87 -17.63 12.81
C LEU A 30 -24.85 -17.05 11.80
N ASP A 31 -25.94 -16.44 12.24
CA ASP A 31 -26.89 -15.75 11.37
C ASP A 31 -26.30 -14.44 10.83
N TYR A 32 -25.58 -13.66 11.63
CA TYR A 32 -24.78 -12.53 11.14
C TYR A 32 -23.78 -12.98 10.05
N PHE A 33 -23.06 -14.08 10.29
CA PHE A 33 -22.15 -14.65 9.29
C PHE A 33 -22.89 -15.03 8.00
N ARG A 34 -24.02 -15.74 8.10
CA ARG A 34 -24.84 -16.15 6.95
C ARG A 34 -25.37 -14.95 6.16
N LEU A 35 -25.87 -13.93 6.85
CA LEU A 35 -26.36 -12.69 6.23
C LEU A 35 -25.26 -11.96 5.44
N ASN A 36 -24.01 -12.07 5.89
CA ASN A 36 -22.85 -11.39 5.31
C ASN A 36 -21.93 -12.33 4.51
N GLU A 37 -22.32 -13.58 4.27
CA GLU A 37 -21.44 -14.62 3.72
C GLU A 37 -20.84 -14.21 2.36
N LEU A 38 -21.64 -13.56 1.51
CA LEU A 38 -21.19 -13.03 0.22
C LEU A 38 -20.14 -11.91 0.38
N ALA A 39 -20.35 -11.01 1.35
CA ALA A 39 -19.40 -9.94 1.64
C ALA A 39 -18.08 -10.50 2.19
N PHE A 40 -18.16 -11.45 3.14
CA PHE A 40 -16.97 -12.14 3.66
C PHE A 40 -16.25 -12.94 2.59
N THR A 41 -16.97 -13.64 1.71
CA THR A 41 -16.36 -14.36 0.58
C THR A 41 -15.58 -13.41 -0.34
N ASN A 42 -16.16 -12.24 -0.64
CA ASN A 42 -15.47 -11.23 -1.44
C ASN A 42 -14.22 -10.70 -0.71
N LEU A 43 -14.35 -10.34 0.58
CA LEU A 43 -13.22 -9.89 1.40
C LEU A 43 -12.10 -10.92 1.45
N GLY A 44 -12.43 -12.17 1.76
CA GLY A 44 -11.47 -13.26 1.85
C GLY A 44 -10.72 -13.49 0.54
N TYR A 45 -11.42 -13.40 -0.59
CA TYR A 45 -10.81 -13.49 -1.92
C TYR A 45 -9.87 -12.32 -2.23
N GLN A 46 -10.21 -11.09 -1.84
CA GLN A 46 -9.31 -9.95 -2.03
C GLN A 46 -8.11 -9.99 -1.09
N ILE A 47 -8.26 -10.51 0.13
CA ILE A 47 -7.14 -10.77 1.05
C ILE A 47 -6.19 -11.80 0.44
N ASP A 48 -6.71 -12.91 -0.10
CA ASP A 48 -5.89 -13.87 -0.84
C ASP A 48 -5.17 -13.22 -2.03
N LYS A 49 -5.84 -12.33 -2.77
CA LYS A 49 -5.22 -11.57 -3.85
C LYS A 49 -4.11 -10.66 -3.37
N LEU A 50 -4.24 -9.98 -2.23
CA LEU A 50 -3.15 -9.17 -1.68
C LEU A 50 -1.92 -10.02 -1.36
N ARG A 51 -2.13 -11.24 -0.84
CA ARG A 51 -1.04 -12.21 -0.64
C ARG A 51 -0.41 -12.62 -1.96
N GLU A 52 -1.21 -12.95 -2.98
CA GLU A 52 -0.73 -13.29 -4.33
C GLU A 52 0.00 -12.11 -4.99
N VAL A 53 -0.45 -10.87 -4.77
CA VAL A 53 0.21 -9.65 -5.27
C VAL A 53 1.61 -9.54 -4.67
N ARG A 54 1.75 -9.67 -3.35
CA ARG A 54 3.06 -9.65 -2.69
C ARG A 54 3.97 -10.77 -3.22
N MET A 55 3.47 -12.01 -3.23
CA MET A 55 4.32 -13.17 -3.50
C MET A 55 4.70 -13.36 -4.97
N HIS A 56 3.92 -12.84 -5.93
CA HIS A 56 4.08 -13.26 -7.34
C HIS A 56 3.99 -12.14 -8.37
N ARG A 57 3.54 -10.94 -8.00
CA ARG A 57 3.29 -9.88 -8.99
C ARG A 57 4.09 -8.63 -8.70
N CYS A 58 3.87 -8.06 -7.52
CA CYS A 58 4.32 -6.72 -7.15
C CYS A 58 4.87 -6.80 -5.71
N PRO A 59 5.98 -7.55 -5.50
CA PRO A 59 6.65 -7.68 -4.20
C PRO A 59 7.18 -6.35 -3.69
N THR A 60 7.30 -6.17 -2.39
CA THR A 60 7.89 -4.95 -1.80
C THR A 60 9.40 -4.95 -2.00
N GLY A 61 10.03 -6.12 -1.91
CA GLY A 61 11.48 -6.30 -1.94
C GLY A 61 12.11 -6.17 -0.56
N ASP A 62 11.37 -6.50 0.50
CA ASP A 62 11.88 -6.60 1.87
C ASP A 62 12.62 -7.92 2.12
N GLU A 63 13.24 -8.08 3.29
CA GLU A 63 13.99 -9.31 3.65
C GLU A 63 13.13 -10.58 3.61
N HIS A 64 11.81 -10.47 3.82
CA HIS A 64 10.92 -11.63 3.77
C HIS A 64 10.71 -12.08 2.32
N ASP A 65 10.61 -11.15 1.38
CA ASP A 65 10.52 -11.44 -0.05
C ASP A 65 11.78 -12.16 -0.56
N VAL A 66 12.97 -11.77 -0.07
CA VAL A 66 14.25 -12.44 -0.43
C VAL A 66 14.28 -13.91 0.01
N SER A 67 13.61 -14.25 1.11
CA SER A 67 13.55 -15.61 1.64
C SER A 67 12.48 -16.50 1.01
N THR A 68 11.48 -15.92 0.33
CA THR A 68 10.29 -16.62 -0.18
C THR A 68 10.17 -16.63 -1.70
N LEU A 69 10.80 -15.69 -2.40
CA LEU A 69 10.83 -15.65 -3.86
C LEU A 69 11.95 -16.55 -4.41
N VAL A 70 11.60 -17.48 -5.30
CA VAL A 70 12.47 -18.59 -5.72
C VAL A 70 13.42 -18.20 -6.88
N GLY A 71 13.44 -16.95 -7.33
CA GLY A 71 14.37 -16.51 -8.37
C GLY A 71 14.54 -14.99 -8.55
N GLU A 72 15.67 -14.59 -9.14
CA GLU A 72 16.03 -13.19 -9.46
C GLU A 72 14.97 -12.46 -10.32
N ALA A 73 14.20 -13.20 -11.11
CA ALA A 73 13.16 -12.64 -11.97
C ALA A 73 12.01 -12.00 -11.17
N ASP A 74 11.63 -12.58 -10.02
CA ASP A 74 10.51 -12.07 -9.22
C ASP A 74 10.90 -10.80 -8.44
N LEU A 75 12.17 -10.72 -8.00
CA LEU A 75 12.72 -9.52 -7.35
C LEU A 75 12.88 -8.34 -8.30
N SER A 76 13.02 -8.58 -9.61
CA SER A 76 13.17 -7.51 -10.61
C SER A 76 11.92 -6.62 -10.76
N ASN A 77 10.76 -7.11 -10.30
CA ASN A 77 9.51 -6.36 -10.23
C ASN A 77 9.23 -5.79 -8.84
N SER A 78 10.14 -5.94 -7.88
CA SER A 78 9.94 -5.39 -6.54
C SER A 78 10.06 -3.87 -6.51
N LEU A 79 9.32 -3.22 -5.61
CA LEU A 79 9.37 -1.76 -5.48
C LEU A 79 10.78 -1.29 -5.10
N THR A 80 11.45 -1.96 -4.16
CA THR A 80 12.85 -1.69 -3.79
C THR A 80 13.77 -1.74 -5.02
N HIS A 81 13.62 -2.75 -5.88
CA HIS A 81 14.45 -2.87 -7.08
C HIS A 81 14.19 -1.74 -8.09
N LEU A 82 12.92 -1.37 -8.30
CA LEU A 82 12.55 -0.28 -9.21
C LEU A 82 13.06 1.08 -8.70
N ILE A 83 12.94 1.34 -7.39
CA ILE A 83 13.56 2.51 -6.74
C ILE A 83 15.08 2.47 -6.92
N GLY A 84 15.71 1.30 -6.76
CA GLY A 84 17.14 1.10 -6.99
C GLY A 84 17.58 1.45 -8.41
N LYS A 85 16.78 1.14 -9.43
CA LYS A 85 17.04 1.56 -10.82
C LYS A 85 17.00 3.08 -10.98
N VAL A 86 16.05 3.76 -10.34
CA VAL A 86 15.99 5.23 -10.35
C VAL A 86 17.21 5.82 -9.63
N THR A 87 17.60 5.26 -8.48
CA THR A 87 18.82 5.66 -7.75
C THR A 87 20.07 5.50 -8.62
N LEU A 88 20.23 4.36 -9.29
CA LEU A 88 21.35 4.14 -10.19
C LEU A 88 21.38 5.17 -11.33
N ALA A 89 20.22 5.53 -11.88
CA ALA A 89 20.13 6.57 -12.90
C ALA A 89 20.53 7.95 -12.35
N VAL A 90 20.11 8.30 -11.14
CA VAL A 90 20.53 9.51 -10.42
C VAL A 90 22.05 9.53 -10.25
N ASP A 91 22.64 8.43 -9.80
CA ASP A 91 24.09 8.32 -9.56
C ASP A 91 24.89 8.43 -10.88
N GLN A 92 24.44 7.75 -11.93
CA GLN A 92 25.05 7.84 -13.26
C GLN A 92 24.98 9.26 -13.82
N LEU A 93 23.86 9.96 -13.63
CA LEU A 93 23.72 11.35 -14.02
C LEU A 93 24.62 12.26 -13.19
N GLY A 94 24.71 12.02 -11.87
CA GLY A 94 25.62 12.73 -10.97
C GLY A 94 27.09 12.59 -11.37
N GLN A 95 27.54 11.35 -11.62
CA GLN A 95 28.89 11.07 -12.11
C GLN A 95 29.15 11.76 -13.46
N SER A 96 28.17 11.70 -14.36
CA SER A 96 28.27 12.38 -15.65
C SER A 96 28.42 13.89 -15.48
N ILE A 97 27.64 14.51 -14.58
CA ILE A 97 27.77 15.95 -14.24
C ILE A 97 29.18 16.26 -13.73
N THR A 98 29.70 15.48 -12.80
CA THR A 98 31.06 15.65 -12.25
C THR A 98 32.12 15.57 -13.35
N GLU A 99 32.06 14.58 -14.23
CA GLU A 99 33.00 14.47 -15.36
C GLU A 99 32.89 15.65 -16.32
N MET A 100 31.67 16.14 -16.56
CA MET A 100 31.47 17.32 -17.39
C MET A 100 32.11 18.55 -16.75
N GLN A 101 31.95 18.76 -15.45
CA GLN A 101 32.55 19.92 -14.75
C GLN A 101 34.08 19.94 -14.81
N LYS A 102 34.77 18.79 -14.92
CA LYS A 102 36.24 18.70 -15.01
C LYS A 102 36.83 19.27 -16.31
N VAL A 103 36.06 19.37 -17.39
CA VAL A 103 36.53 19.88 -18.68
C VAL A 103 36.19 21.38 -18.82
N PRO A 104 37.11 22.26 -19.26
CA PRO A 104 36.78 23.69 -19.48
C PRO A 104 35.60 23.88 -20.46
N MET A 105 34.65 24.77 -20.14
CA MET A 105 33.46 25.07 -20.96
C MET A 105 33.79 25.53 -22.40
N ALA A 106 34.97 26.13 -22.61
CA ALA A 106 35.45 26.56 -23.92
C ALA A 106 35.74 25.39 -24.89
N ASN A 107 35.71 24.14 -24.42
CA ASN A 107 35.98 22.96 -25.25
C ASN A 107 34.72 22.48 -25.98
N ARG A 108 34.64 22.69 -27.30
CA ARG A 108 33.56 22.24 -28.19
C ARG A 108 33.26 20.73 -28.09
N LEU A 109 34.26 19.90 -27.78
CA LEU A 109 34.06 18.45 -27.55
C LEU A 109 33.18 18.16 -26.33
N LYS A 110 33.24 19.02 -25.29
CA LYS A 110 32.42 18.91 -24.09
C LYS A 110 30.93 19.11 -24.41
N THR A 111 30.60 20.12 -25.21
CA THR A 111 29.21 20.40 -25.65
C THR A 111 28.67 19.29 -26.55
N ILE A 112 29.51 18.72 -27.42
CA ILE A 112 29.16 17.58 -28.27
C ILE A 112 28.95 16.32 -27.42
N MET A 113 29.80 16.06 -26.43
CA MET A 113 29.62 14.96 -25.47
C MET A 113 28.34 15.11 -24.64
N LEU A 114 28.07 16.32 -24.13
CA LEU A 114 26.83 16.68 -23.41
C LEU A 114 25.58 16.33 -24.23
N GLN A 115 25.52 16.78 -25.48
CA GLN A 115 24.34 16.61 -26.33
C GLN A 115 24.22 15.21 -26.95
N LEU A 116 25.32 14.60 -27.40
CA LEU A 116 25.28 13.31 -28.11
C LEU A 116 25.29 12.11 -27.16
N LYS A 117 26.09 12.15 -26.09
CA LYS A 117 26.20 11.02 -25.16
C LYS A 117 25.11 11.05 -24.10
N PHE A 118 24.78 12.26 -23.61
CA PHE A 118 23.89 12.45 -22.46
C PHE A 118 22.53 13.06 -22.80
N GLY A 119 22.36 13.61 -24.00
CA GLY A 119 21.10 14.21 -24.42
C GLY A 119 20.81 15.58 -23.82
N PHE A 120 21.72 16.15 -23.02
CA PHE A 120 21.52 17.43 -22.35
C PHE A 120 22.16 18.59 -23.11
N LYS A 121 21.51 19.76 -23.08
CA LYS A 121 21.95 20.97 -23.77
C LYS A 121 23.13 21.64 -23.05
N ASP A 122 23.14 21.56 -21.72
CA ASP A 122 24.15 22.13 -20.83
C ASP A 122 24.16 21.39 -19.48
N ILE A 123 25.09 21.77 -18.59
CA ILE A 123 25.24 21.16 -17.26
C ILE A 123 24.04 21.48 -16.36
N LEU A 124 23.50 22.69 -16.46
CA LEU A 124 22.38 23.13 -15.63
C LEU A 124 21.13 22.28 -15.91
N ALA A 125 20.87 21.94 -17.17
CA ALA A 125 19.78 21.05 -17.55
C ALA A 125 19.98 19.63 -16.99
N ALA A 126 21.21 19.13 -16.97
CA ALA A 126 21.52 17.83 -16.37
C ALA A 126 21.37 17.83 -14.85
N GLU A 127 21.83 18.90 -14.17
CA GLU A 127 21.65 19.11 -12.73
C GLU A 127 20.16 19.18 -12.37
N THR A 128 19.39 20.00 -13.11
CA THR A 128 17.93 20.10 -12.95
C THR A 128 17.29 18.72 -13.09
N ALA A 129 17.66 17.96 -14.13
CA ALA A 129 17.12 16.63 -14.34
C ALA A 129 17.46 15.65 -13.20
N ARG A 130 18.70 15.68 -12.69
CA ARG A 130 19.11 14.87 -11.54
C ARG A 130 18.28 15.22 -10.30
N ASP A 131 18.16 16.51 -10.00
CA ASP A 131 17.49 16.99 -8.80
C ASP A 131 15.99 16.69 -8.86
N THR A 132 15.36 16.78 -10.04
CA THR A 132 13.98 16.34 -10.24
C THR A 132 13.83 14.82 -10.05
N LEU A 133 14.74 14.00 -10.57
CA LEU A 133 14.71 12.54 -10.33
C LEU A 133 14.89 12.18 -8.85
N ILE A 134 15.74 12.92 -8.12
CA ILE A 134 15.90 12.78 -6.67
C ILE A 134 14.57 13.06 -5.97
N GLN A 135 13.89 14.17 -6.30
CA GLN A 135 12.60 14.51 -5.72
C GLN A 135 11.56 13.41 -5.95
N TYR A 136 11.48 12.86 -7.17
CA TYR A 136 10.54 11.78 -7.47
C TYR A 136 10.88 10.47 -6.79
N ARG A 137 12.16 10.10 -6.72
CA ARG A 137 12.61 8.94 -5.94
C ARG A 137 12.24 9.09 -4.46
N ASP A 138 12.49 10.25 -3.88
CA ASP A 138 12.29 10.48 -2.45
C ASP A 138 10.81 10.47 -2.06
N ARG A 139 9.91 10.86 -2.97
CA ARG A 139 8.45 10.73 -2.79
C ARG A 139 7.97 9.29 -2.59
N VAL A 140 8.71 8.31 -3.08
CA VAL A 140 8.32 6.88 -3.03
C VAL A 140 9.31 6.03 -2.24
N ALA A 141 10.37 6.63 -1.68
CA ALA A 141 11.46 5.92 -1.01
C ALA A 141 11.01 5.18 0.27
N GLY A 142 10.00 5.70 0.97
CA GLY A 142 9.45 5.08 2.19
C GLY A 142 8.40 4.00 1.92
N GLU A 143 7.88 3.90 0.70
CA GLU A 143 6.79 2.99 0.36
C GLU A 143 7.12 1.51 0.55
N PRO A 144 8.33 1.00 0.25
CA PRO A 144 8.67 -0.40 0.50
C PRO A 144 8.50 -0.82 1.96
N GLU A 145 8.85 0.05 2.92
CA GLU A 145 8.72 -0.23 4.35
C GLU A 145 7.25 -0.27 4.77
N ILE A 146 6.48 0.77 4.39
CA ILE A 146 5.04 0.89 4.69
C ILE A 146 4.26 -0.32 4.14
N PHE A 147 4.46 -0.64 2.86
CA PHE A 147 3.82 -1.79 2.24
C PHE A 147 4.36 -3.12 2.79
N GLY A 148 5.64 -3.19 3.17
CA GLY A 148 6.26 -4.36 3.81
C GLY A 148 5.56 -4.71 5.13
N GLU A 149 5.44 -3.73 6.03
CA GLU A 149 4.74 -3.89 7.30
C GLU A 149 3.27 -4.27 7.12
N PHE A 150 2.57 -3.56 6.23
CA PHE A 150 1.17 -3.86 5.93
C PHE A 150 1.01 -5.28 5.38
N SER A 151 1.88 -5.67 4.44
CA SER A 151 1.79 -6.99 3.82
C SER A 151 2.08 -8.11 4.81
N ASN A 152 3.01 -7.92 5.77
CA ASN A 152 3.25 -8.86 6.87
C ASN A 152 1.98 -9.05 7.73
N TRP A 153 1.27 -7.95 8.00
CA TRP A 153 -0.02 -8.02 8.69
C TRP A 153 -1.10 -8.74 7.86
N VAL A 154 -1.18 -8.52 6.54
CA VAL A 154 -2.14 -9.24 5.67
C VAL A 154 -1.85 -10.74 5.61
N MET A 155 -0.58 -11.17 5.68
CA MET A 155 -0.19 -12.59 5.64
C MET A 155 -0.74 -13.41 6.81
N ILE A 156 -1.07 -12.77 7.93
CA ILE A 156 -1.70 -13.44 9.10
C ILE A 156 -3.23 -13.29 9.12
N PHE A 157 -3.82 -12.54 8.19
CA PHE A 157 -5.25 -12.26 8.14
C PHE A 157 -5.97 -13.28 7.24
N PRO A 158 -6.92 -14.09 7.73
CA PRO A 158 -7.51 -15.20 6.98
C PRO A 158 -8.20 -14.70 5.70
N GLY A 159 -7.93 -15.38 4.59
CA GLY A 159 -8.62 -15.21 3.32
C GLY A 159 -9.56 -16.38 3.04
N THR A 160 -9.91 -16.61 1.78
CA THR A 160 -10.76 -17.74 1.39
C THR A 160 -9.93 -19.03 1.31
N LYS A 161 -8.72 -18.94 0.73
CA LYS A 161 -7.80 -20.07 0.52
C LYS A 161 -6.81 -20.25 1.67
N TYR A 162 -6.42 -19.14 2.31
CA TYR A 162 -5.39 -19.16 3.35
C TYR A 162 -5.96 -18.80 4.73
N PRO A 163 -5.52 -19.46 5.83
CA PRO A 163 -4.60 -20.60 5.85
C PRO A 163 -5.19 -21.83 5.13
N PRO A 164 -4.36 -22.80 4.67
CA PRO A 164 -4.87 -24.00 4.01
C PRO A 164 -5.85 -24.74 4.91
N GLY A 165 -7.05 -25.03 4.40
CA GLY A 165 -8.10 -25.63 5.20
C GLY A 165 -9.48 -25.46 4.58
N SER A 166 -10.51 -25.44 5.44
CA SER A 166 -11.89 -25.23 5.01
C SER A 166 -12.11 -23.74 4.71
N PRO A 167 -12.54 -23.37 3.47
CA PRO A 167 -12.87 -21.98 3.16
C PRO A 167 -13.92 -21.41 4.11
N LYS A 168 -14.92 -22.21 4.48
CA LYS A 168 -15.96 -21.79 5.43
C LYS A 168 -15.38 -21.46 6.81
N LYS A 169 -14.42 -22.24 7.30
CA LYS A 169 -13.73 -21.96 8.58
C LYS A 169 -12.95 -20.65 8.48
N ASN A 170 -12.22 -20.44 7.39
CA ASN A 170 -11.43 -19.22 7.21
C ASN A 170 -12.32 -17.98 7.11
N LEU A 171 -13.45 -18.07 6.40
CA LEU A 171 -14.41 -16.97 6.29
C LEU A 171 -15.07 -16.64 7.64
N LEU A 172 -15.34 -17.65 8.46
CA LEU A 172 -15.83 -17.45 9.82
C LEU A 172 -14.76 -16.80 10.72
N GLU A 173 -13.49 -17.21 10.58
CA GLU A 173 -12.37 -16.56 11.29
C GLU A 173 -12.20 -15.11 10.84
N LEU A 174 -12.31 -14.85 9.54
CA LEU A 174 -12.27 -13.52 8.95
C LEU A 174 -13.38 -12.63 9.51
N SER A 175 -14.62 -13.12 9.58
CA SER A 175 -15.72 -12.33 10.12
C SER A 175 -15.45 -11.89 11.55
N TRP A 176 -14.87 -12.75 12.39
CA TRP A 176 -14.61 -12.41 13.79
C TRP A 176 -13.38 -11.50 13.95
N ARG A 177 -12.34 -11.69 13.16
CA ARG A 177 -11.18 -10.79 13.18
C ARG A 177 -11.51 -9.38 12.72
N ILE A 178 -12.45 -9.21 11.80
CA ILE A 178 -12.94 -7.88 11.40
C ILE A 178 -13.59 -7.15 12.59
N GLU A 179 -14.21 -7.90 13.50
CA GLU A 179 -14.83 -7.35 14.72
C GLU A 179 -13.86 -7.35 15.92
N GLY A 180 -12.58 -7.59 15.69
CA GLY A 180 -11.54 -7.48 16.73
C GLY A 180 -11.27 -8.75 17.54
N ALA A 181 -11.88 -9.89 17.19
CA ALA A 181 -11.57 -11.15 17.85
C ALA A 181 -10.11 -11.56 17.63
N GLY A 182 -9.45 -11.98 18.70
CA GLY A 182 -8.08 -12.44 18.71
C GLY A 182 -7.97 -13.94 18.45
N LYS A 183 -6.76 -14.42 18.14
CA LYS A 183 -6.51 -15.86 17.88
C LYS A 183 -6.94 -16.77 19.04
N HIS A 184 -6.76 -16.29 20.27
CA HIS A 184 -7.11 -17.04 21.49
C HIS A 184 -8.62 -17.31 21.62
N ASP A 185 -9.48 -16.47 21.04
CA ASP A 185 -10.93 -16.67 21.04
C ASP A 185 -11.35 -17.87 20.17
N PHE A 186 -10.53 -18.27 19.20
CA PHE A 186 -10.79 -19.42 18.32
C PHE A 186 -10.24 -20.74 18.86
N ASP A 187 -9.23 -20.66 19.72
CA ASP A 187 -8.53 -21.81 20.29
C ASP A 187 -9.08 -22.20 21.68
N SER A 188 -9.94 -21.37 22.27
CA SER A 188 -10.53 -21.61 23.59
C SER A 188 -11.95 -22.21 23.48
N ASP A 189 -12.21 -23.31 24.20
CA ASP A 189 -13.55 -23.94 24.32
C ASP A 189 -14.52 -23.11 25.18
N THR A 190 -14.27 -21.81 25.37
CA THR A 190 -15.06 -20.95 26.25
C THR A 190 -16.45 -20.63 25.69
N GLY A 191 -16.66 -20.86 24.39
CA GLY A 191 -17.90 -20.50 23.71
C GLY A 191 -18.17 -19.00 23.70
N LYS A 192 -17.14 -18.17 23.92
CA LYS A 192 -17.22 -16.70 23.94
C LYS A 192 -16.15 -16.10 23.01
N LEU A 193 -16.47 -14.96 22.41
CA LEU A 193 -15.55 -14.14 21.62
C LEU A 193 -15.38 -12.79 22.31
N THR A 194 -14.14 -12.38 22.48
CA THR A 194 -13.80 -11.02 22.91
C THR A 194 -13.72 -10.13 21.68
N VAL A 195 -14.69 -9.22 21.50
CA VAL A 195 -14.72 -8.29 20.36
C VAL A 195 -14.42 -6.86 20.79
N ASP A 196 -13.84 -6.08 19.88
CA ASP A 196 -13.64 -4.65 20.04
C ASP A 196 -14.59 -3.92 19.10
N THR A 197 -15.52 -3.15 19.67
CA THR A 197 -16.56 -2.43 18.92
C THR A 197 -16.00 -1.37 17.96
N ALA A 198 -14.74 -0.96 18.11
CA ALA A 198 -14.06 -0.06 17.19
C ALA A 198 -13.21 -0.79 16.12
N ALA A 199 -12.97 -2.10 16.26
CA ALA A 199 -12.01 -2.84 15.43
C ALA A 199 -12.36 -2.79 13.94
N ARG A 200 -13.63 -2.91 13.56
CA ARG A 200 -14.06 -2.81 12.16
C ARG A 200 -13.66 -1.48 11.55
N ALA A 201 -13.86 -0.38 12.27
CA ALA A 201 -13.49 0.95 11.81
C ALA A 201 -11.96 1.08 11.68
N THR A 202 -11.20 0.61 12.66
CA THR A 202 -9.73 0.60 12.62
C THR A 202 -9.18 -0.24 11.46
N ILE A 203 -9.74 -1.41 11.20
CA ILE A 203 -9.35 -2.27 10.07
C ILE A 203 -9.68 -1.58 8.74
N THR A 204 -10.86 -0.96 8.65
CA THR A 204 -11.27 -0.20 7.46
C THR A 204 -10.32 0.95 7.19
N GLU A 205 -9.97 1.73 8.22
CA GLU A 205 -9.02 2.84 8.15
C GLU A 205 -7.63 2.35 7.72
N ARG A 206 -7.17 1.21 8.23
CA ARG A 206 -5.88 0.63 7.82
C ARG A 206 -5.86 0.28 6.32
N PHE A 207 -6.90 -0.37 5.81
CA PHE A 207 -7.01 -0.67 4.37
C PHE A 207 -7.17 0.61 3.54
N ALA A 208 -7.95 1.59 4.01
CA ALA A 208 -8.16 2.86 3.33
C ALA A 208 -6.88 3.71 3.28
N SER A 209 -6.09 3.72 4.35
CA SER A 209 -4.77 4.35 4.39
C SER A 209 -3.85 3.77 3.31
N MET A 210 -3.76 2.43 3.22
CA MET A 210 -2.96 1.80 2.16
C MET A 210 -3.49 2.04 0.76
N LEU A 211 -4.81 2.12 0.59
CA LEU A 211 -5.41 2.49 -0.69
C LEU A 211 -4.99 3.91 -1.10
N ASN A 212 -5.01 4.85 -0.16
CA ASN A 212 -4.57 6.22 -0.39
C ASN A 212 -3.08 6.30 -0.72
N GLN A 213 -2.24 5.53 -0.04
CA GLN A 213 -0.82 5.42 -0.38
C GLN A 213 -0.61 4.87 -1.80
N ALA A 214 -1.34 3.83 -2.18
CA ALA A 214 -1.27 3.29 -3.54
C ALA A 214 -1.72 4.31 -4.60
N VAL A 215 -2.79 5.07 -4.34
CA VAL A 215 -3.25 6.15 -5.23
C VAL A 215 -2.20 7.26 -5.34
N SER A 216 -1.65 7.70 -4.22
CA SER A 216 -0.61 8.75 -4.20
C SER A 216 0.66 8.29 -4.94
N GLY A 217 1.07 7.04 -4.76
CA GLY A 217 2.18 6.43 -5.49
C GLY A 217 1.96 6.38 -7.00
N ILE A 218 0.73 6.09 -7.46
CA ILE A 218 0.36 6.14 -8.89
C ILE A 218 0.51 7.57 -9.42
N GLU A 219 -0.06 8.55 -8.73
CA GLU A 219 0.01 9.96 -9.14
C GLU A 219 1.47 10.44 -9.22
N ALA A 220 2.27 10.14 -8.20
CA ALA A 220 3.69 10.53 -8.16
C ALA A 220 4.51 9.87 -9.28
N THR A 221 4.29 8.57 -9.54
CA THR A 221 5.04 7.85 -10.58
C THR A 221 4.58 8.21 -11.99
N GLN A 222 3.29 8.50 -12.18
CA GLN A 222 2.76 9.00 -13.45
C GLN A 222 3.32 10.39 -13.76
N GLU A 223 3.30 11.32 -12.80
CA GLU A 223 3.89 12.66 -12.95
C GLU A 223 5.38 12.55 -13.32
N ALA A 224 6.12 11.73 -12.58
CA ALA A 224 7.54 11.50 -12.82
C ALA A 224 7.81 10.92 -14.22
N LYS A 225 6.98 9.97 -14.66
CA LYS A 225 7.08 9.31 -15.96
C LYS A 225 6.83 10.28 -17.10
N GLU A 226 5.75 11.06 -17.03
CA GLU A 226 5.42 12.09 -18.03
C GLU A 226 6.54 13.12 -18.15
N TRP A 227 7.08 13.56 -17.00
CA TRP A 227 8.25 14.42 -16.97
C TRP A 227 9.48 13.75 -17.60
N ALA A 228 9.76 12.48 -17.25
CA ALA A 228 10.91 11.75 -17.78
C ALA A 228 10.81 11.53 -19.30
N ASP A 229 9.63 11.21 -19.83
CA ASP A 229 9.38 11.06 -21.28
C ASP A 229 9.63 12.38 -22.04
N ALA A 230 9.28 13.51 -21.44
CA ALA A 230 9.48 14.82 -22.05
C ALA A 230 10.93 15.32 -21.97
N ASN A 231 11.67 14.96 -20.92
CA ASN A 231 12.95 15.59 -20.58
C ASN A 231 14.17 14.67 -20.70
N LEU A 232 13.98 13.36 -20.67
CA LEU A 232 15.06 12.37 -20.66
C LEU A 232 14.99 11.49 -21.90
N LYS A 233 16.16 11.23 -22.51
CA LYS A 233 16.27 10.30 -23.65
C LYS A 233 16.45 8.84 -23.23
N TYR A 234 16.42 8.55 -21.93
CA TYR A 234 16.78 7.24 -21.35
C TYR A 234 15.57 6.46 -20.85
N SER A 235 15.75 5.15 -20.63
CA SER A 235 14.71 4.19 -20.23
C SER A 235 14.10 4.39 -18.83
N ILE A 236 14.32 5.54 -18.18
CA ILE A 236 13.85 5.81 -16.82
C ILE A 236 12.33 5.92 -16.79
N ALA A 237 11.71 6.51 -17.80
CA ALA A 237 10.25 6.57 -17.92
C ALA A 237 9.62 5.17 -17.95
N LYS A 238 10.31 4.17 -18.53
CA LYS A 238 9.87 2.77 -18.48
C LYS A 238 9.88 2.25 -17.04
N THR A 239 10.95 2.48 -16.28
CA THR A 239 11.03 2.08 -14.87
C THR A 239 9.95 2.77 -14.03
N LEU A 240 9.70 4.06 -14.24
CA LEU A 240 8.63 4.78 -13.56
C LEU A 240 7.24 4.23 -13.92
N GLY A 241 7.02 3.82 -15.18
CA GLY A 241 5.81 3.11 -15.58
C GLY A 241 5.69 1.69 -15.00
N GLU A 242 6.80 1.02 -14.73
CA GLU A 242 6.81 -0.25 -13.97
C GLU A 242 6.42 -0.01 -12.50
N MET A 243 6.86 1.10 -11.89
CA MET A 243 6.45 1.51 -10.53
C MET A 243 4.97 1.90 -10.46
N GLU A 244 4.47 2.66 -11.43
CA GLU A 244 3.04 2.99 -11.56
C GLU A 244 2.18 1.71 -11.55
N ARG A 245 2.57 0.72 -12.37
CA ARG A 245 1.91 -0.58 -12.42
C ARG A 245 2.00 -1.33 -11.10
N TRP A 246 3.12 -1.23 -10.40
CA TRP A 246 3.31 -1.83 -9.09
C TRP A 246 2.24 -1.35 -8.11
N PHE A 247 2.01 -0.04 -8.01
CA PHE A 247 0.98 0.51 -7.13
C PHE A 247 -0.44 0.13 -7.56
N GLU A 248 -0.71 0.05 -8.88
CA GLU A 248 -2.00 -0.43 -9.40
C GLU A 248 -2.30 -1.88 -8.97
N CYS A 249 -1.28 -2.76 -8.87
CA CYS A 249 -1.48 -4.13 -8.40
C CYS A 249 -2.11 -4.18 -7.01
N TRP A 250 -1.67 -3.29 -6.12
CA TRP A 250 -2.14 -3.21 -4.74
C TRP A 250 -3.48 -2.49 -4.63
N LYS A 251 -3.67 -1.39 -5.37
CA LYS A 251 -4.89 -0.57 -5.35
C LYS A 251 -6.15 -1.38 -5.64
N VAL A 252 -6.13 -2.27 -6.63
CA VAL A 252 -7.33 -3.00 -7.08
C VAL A 252 -7.98 -3.81 -5.94
N PRO A 253 -7.28 -4.76 -5.28
CA PRO A 253 -7.87 -5.50 -4.17
C PRO A 253 -8.17 -4.61 -2.95
N LEU A 254 -7.32 -3.61 -2.63
CA LEU A 254 -7.56 -2.67 -1.54
C LEU A 254 -8.88 -1.92 -1.70
N LYS A 255 -9.14 -1.38 -2.89
CA LYS A 255 -10.39 -0.66 -3.22
C LYS A 255 -11.63 -1.51 -2.97
N VAL A 256 -11.58 -2.78 -3.35
CA VAL A 256 -12.71 -3.70 -3.18
C VAL A 256 -12.92 -4.03 -1.70
N ILE A 257 -11.82 -4.21 -0.93
CA ILE A 257 -11.90 -4.45 0.51
C ILE A 257 -12.55 -3.27 1.23
N VAL A 258 -12.02 -2.05 1.03
CA VAL A 258 -12.55 -0.82 1.65
C VAL A 258 -14.02 -0.65 1.32
N TYR A 259 -14.39 -0.75 0.03
CA TYR A 259 -15.79 -0.64 -0.38
C TYR A 259 -16.69 -1.69 0.29
N THR A 260 -16.23 -2.93 0.44
CA THR A 260 -17.02 -4.01 1.04
C THR A 260 -17.19 -3.79 2.55
N LEU A 261 -16.14 -3.37 3.25
CA LEU A 261 -16.19 -3.06 4.68
C LEU A 261 -17.13 -1.90 4.98
N GLU A 262 -17.09 -0.84 4.17
CA GLU A 262 -17.90 0.37 4.37
C GLU A 262 -19.36 0.22 3.94
N ASN A 263 -19.63 -0.56 2.88
CA ASN A 263 -20.92 -0.48 2.18
C ASN A 263 -21.68 -1.80 2.05
N LYS A 264 -21.08 -2.94 2.41
CA LYS A 264 -21.70 -4.26 2.18
C LYS A 264 -21.88 -5.09 3.44
N LEU A 265 -21.06 -4.88 4.46
CA LEU A 265 -21.26 -5.54 5.75
C LEU A 265 -22.45 -4.91 6.47
N GLY A 266 -23.41 -5.76 6.85
CA GLY A 266 -24.50 -5.41 7.74
C GLY A 266 -24.01 -5.02 9.14
N PRO A 267 -24.93 -4.49 9.97
CA PRO A 267 -24.60 -4.15 11.35
C PRO A 267 -24.13 -5.40 12.09
N PHE A 268 -23.08 -5.24 12.90
CA PHE A 268 -22.74 -6.26 13.87
C PHE A 268 -23.87 -6.37 14.91
N PRO A 269 -24.25 -7.57 15.39
CA PRO A 269 -25.28 -7.71 16.41
C PRO A 269 -24.92 -6.89 17.65
N GLN A 270 -25.86 -6.06 18.11
CA GLN A 270 -25.70 -5.30 19.34
C GLN A 270 -25.97 -6.21 20.54
N TRP A 271 -25.04 -6.24 21.49
CA TRP A 271 -25.20 -6.93 22.76
C TRP A 271 -25.16 -5.89 23.87
N GLU A 272 -26.24 -5.83 24.65
CA GLU A 272 -26.22 -5.10 25.91
C GLU A 272 -25.33 -5.87 26.89
N ARG A 273 -24.48 -5.16 27.64
CA ARG A 273 -23.73 -5.80 28.73
C ARG A 273 -24.77 -6.35 29.72
N GLU A 274 -24.70 -7.64 30.00
CA GLU A 274 -25.28 -8.16 31.23
C GLU A 274 -24.35 -7.70 32.35
N ASP A 275 -24.67 -6.54 32.92
CA ASP A 275 -24.00 -5.98 34.11
C ASP A 275 -24.21 -6.87 35.34
#